data_AF-A0A943GTD3-F1
#
_entry.id   AF-A0A943GTD3-F1
#
_cell.length_a   1.000
_cell.length_b   1.000
_cell.length_c   1.000
_cell.angle_alpha   90.00
_cell.angle_beta   90.00
_cell.angle_gamma   90.00
#
_symmetry.space_group_name_H-M   'P 1'
#
loop_
_entity.id
_entity.type
_entity.pdbx_description
1 polymer ?
#
loop_
_entity_poly.entity_id
_entity_poly.type
_entity_poly.pdbx_seq_one_letter_code
_entity_poly.pdbx_strand_id
1 'polypeptide(L)'
;MFHYDYLTTNTCSSLISLDLDGNVVHNIKFIGGCNGNLKAISLLLEGRTVEEIESKLSGVLCGNRPTSCSDQLAKAARAAYNASLDPDYRPDFDED
;
A
#
# COMPACT_ATOMS: atom_id res chain seq x y z
N MET A 1 -12.37 5.27 -11.19
CA MET A 1 -11.48 4.60 -10.23
C MET A 1 -10.29 4.04 -10.98
N PHE A 2 -9.08 4.30 -10.49
CA PHE A 2 -7.81 3.79 -11.01
C PHE A 2 -7.39 2.58 -10.18
N HIS A 3 -7.19 1.42 -10.81
CA HIS A 3 -6.80 0.19 -10.14
C HIS A 3 -5.29 0.03 -10.15
N TYR A 4 -4.70 -0.40 -9.02
CA TYR A 4 -3.26 -0.55 -8.89
C TYR A 4 -2.87 -1.79 -8.09
N ASP A 5 -1.97 -2.58 -8.67
CA ASP A 5 -1.38 -3.76 -8.07
C ASP A 5 0.10 -3.48 -7.74
N TYR A 6 0.44 -3.57 -6.47
CA TYR A 6 1.77 -3.29 -5.93
C TYR A 6 2.42 -4.55 -5.37
N LEU A 7 3.54 -4.96 -5.97
CA LEU A 7 4.35 -6.06 -5.47
C LEU A 7 5.13 -5.62 -4.23
N THR A 8 4.90 -6.29 -3.11
CA THR A 8 5.54 -5.94 -1.85
C THR A 8 6.88 -6.63 -1.69
N THR A 9 7.84 -5.95 -1.09
CA THR A 9 9.17 -6.50 -0.79
C THR A 9 9.38 -6.65 0.70
N ASN A 10 10.26 -7.56 1.12
CA ASN A 10 10.66 -7.76 2.53
C ASN A 10 9.50 -7.97 3.54
N THR A 11 8.34 -8.44 3.10
CA THR A 11 7.13 -8.63 3.93
C THR A 11 6.55 -10.03 3.81
N CYS A 12 5.49 -10.32 4.57
CA CYS A 12 4.77 -11.59 4.51
C CYS A 12 3.68 -11.60 3.42
N SER A 13 3.16 -10.41 3.08
CA SER A 13 2.33 -10.21 1.88
C SER A 13 3.23 -10.23 0.65
N SER A 14 2.69 -10.63 -0.50
CA SER A 14 3.38 -10.60 -1.79
C SER A 14 2.79 -9.57 -2.74
N LEU A 15 1.52 -9.19 -2.56
CA LEU A 15 0.83 -8.22 -3.40
C LEU A 15 -0.16 -7.41 -2.56
N ILE A 16 -0.28 -6.13 -2.87
CA ILE A 16 -1.36 -5.25 -2.42
C ILE A 16 -2.09 -4.75 -3.65
N SER A 17 -3.40 -4.92 -3.67
CA SER A 17 -4.30 -4.42 -4.71
C SER A 17 -5.19 -3.34 -4.10
N LEU A 18 -5.35 -2.20 -4.76
CA LEU A 18 -6.17 -1.08 -4.28
C LEU A 18 -6.72 -0.27 -5.44
N ASP A 19 -7.81 0.46 -5.17
CA ASP A 19 -8.41 1.39 -6.11
C ASP A 19 -8.28 2.83 -5.60
N LEU A 20 -8.12 3.78 -6.53
CA LEU A 20 -8.14 5.21 -6.24
C LEU A 20 -9.36 5.90 -6.87
N ASP A 21 -10.04 6.72 -6.08
CA ASP A 21 -10.95 7.76 -6.55
C ASP A 21 -10.33 9.14 -6.24
N GLY A 22 -9.63 9.72 -7.22
CA GLY A 22 -8.74 10.85 -6.96
C GLY A 22 -7.60 10.46 -6.01
N ASN A 23 -7.53 11.09 -4.84
CA ASN A 23 -6.57 10.75 -3.79
C ASN A 23 -7.18 9.86 -2.68
N VAL A 24 -8.39 9.36 -2.84
CA VAL A 24 -9.07 8.50 -1.86
C VAL A 24 -8.88 7.03 -2.20
N VAL A 25 -8.44 6.24 -1.22
CA VAL A 25 -8.12 4.82 -1.36
C VAL A 25 -9.32 3.94 -1.00
N HIS A 26 -9.58 2.95 -1.85
CA HIS A 26 -10.66 1.98 -1.72
C HIS A 26 -10.20 0.55 -2.02
N ASN A 27 -11.00 -0.43 -1.61
CA ASN A 27 -10.87 -1.83 -2.01
C ASN A 27 -9.48 -2.46 -1.75
N ILE A 28 -8.83 -2.06 -0.65
CA ILE A 28 -7.51 -2.58 -0.27
C ILE A 28 -7.59 -4.11 -0.07
N LYS A 29 -6.74 -4.86 -0.75
CA LYS A 29 -6.61 -6.31 -0.64
C LYS A 29 -5.15 -6.72 -0.58
N PHE A 30 -4.83 -7.57 0.38
CA PHE A 30 -3.51 -8.19 0.50
C PHE A 30 -3.57 -9.64 0.00
N ILE A 31 -2.55 -10.06 -0.74
CA ILE A 31 -2.30 -11.47 -1.07
C ILE A 31 -1.14 -11.97 -0.22
N GLY A 32 -1.41 -12.97 0.62
CA GLY A 32 -0.45 -13.47 1.62
C GLY A 32 -0.48 -12.69 2.94
N GLY A 33 0.41 -13.05 3.86
CA GLY A 33 0.48 -12.46 5.20
C GLY A 33 -0.63 -12.90 6.17
N CYS A 34 -0.78 -12.14 7.26
CA CYS A 34 -1.75 -12.45 8.32
C CYS A 34 -3.18 -12.11 7.87
N ASN A 35 -3.96 -13.11 7.51
CA ASN A 35 -5.29 -12.92 6.90
C ASN A 35 -6.23 -12.03 7.73
N GLY A 36 -6.32 -12.25 9.04
CA GLY A 36 -7.22 -11.49 9.93
C GLY A 36 -6.80 -10.03 10.09
N ASN A 37 -5.52 -9.80 10.44
CA ASN A 37 -5.03 -8.45 10.69
C ASN A 37 -4.99 -7.59 9.42
N LEU A 38 -4.59 -8.15 8.28
CA LEU A 38 -4.52 -7.39 7.03
C LEU A 38 -5.92 -7.04 6.48
N LYS A 39 -6.92 -7.91 6.67
CA LYS A 39 -8.32 -7.58 6.40
C LYS A 39 -8.82 -6.46 7.32
N ALA A 40 -8.49 -6.51 8.61
CA ALA A 40 -8.88 -5.47 9.54
C ALA A 40 -8.27 -4.10 9.18
N ILE A 41 -6.97 -4.07 8.82
CA ILE A 41 -6.30 -2.86 8.33
C ILE A 41 -7.00 -2.30 7.09
N SER A 42 -7.34 -3.17 6.12
CA SER A 42 -8.03 -2.78 4.90
C SER A 42 -9.37 -2.10 5.21
N LEU A 43 -10.16 -2.65 6.14
CA LEU A 43 -11.44 -2.08 6.57
C LEU A 43 -11.27 -0.74 7.32
N LEU A 44 -10.24 -0.60 8.16
CA LEU A 44 -10.00 0.61 8.94
C LEU A 44 -9.57 1.81 8.08
N LEU A 45 -8.98 1.53 6.91
CA LEU A 45 -8.42 2.53 6.00
C LEU A 45 -9.28 2.77 4.75
N GLU A 46 -10.39 2.07 4.61
CA GLU A 46 -11.35 2.27 3.53
C GLU A 46 -11.83 3.74 3.49
N GLY A 47 -11.76 4.36 2.30
CA GLY A 47 -12.18 5.75 2.10
C GLY A 47 -11.25 6.81 2.71
N ARG A 48 -10.02 6.44 3.08
CA ARG A 48 -8.99 7.38 3.54
C ARG A 48 -8.19 7.95 2.37
N THR A 49 -7.65 9.15 2.54
CA THR A 49 -6.74 9.70 1.53
C THR A 49 -5.38 8.99 1.57
N VAL A 50 -4.63 9.08 0.46
CA VAL A 50 -3.25 8.60 0.37
C VAL A 50 -2.38 9.21 1.49
N GLU A 51 -2.51 10.52 1.74
CA GLU A 51 -1.76 11.22 2.79
C GLU A 51 -2.12 10.72 4.21
N GLU A 52 -3.39 10.42 4.47
CA GLU A 52 -3.83 9.85 5.75
C GLU A 52 -3.25 8.44 5.98
N ILE A 53 -3.14 7.63 4.93
CA ILE A 53 -2.57 6.27 5.02
C ILE A 53 -1.06 6.35 5.25
N GLU A 54 -0.35 7.17 4.48
CA GLU A 54 1.10 7.35 4.64
C GLU A 54 1.47 7.86 6.03
N SER A 55 0.80 8.93 6.48
CA SER A 55 1.08 9.52 7.79
C SER A 55 0.88 8.55 8.95
N LYS A 56 -0.02 7.57 8.81
CA LYS A 56 -0.30 6.58 9.85
C LYS A 56 0.63 5.37 9.81
N LEU A 57 1.05 4.93 8.62
CA LEU A 57 1.69 3.61 8.45
C LEU A 57 3.15 3.66 7.99
N SER A 58 3.62 4.79 7.46
CA SER A 58 4.99 4.92 6.97
C SER A 58 6.00 4.69 8.10
N GLY A 59 6.99 3.85 7.82
CA GLY A 59 8.06 3.48 8.74
C GLY A 59 7.68 2.46 9.82
N VAL A 60 6.45 1.92 9.81
CA VAL A 60 6.09 0.82 10.74
C VAL A 60 6.90 -0.42 10.37
N LEU A 61 7.69 -0.93 11.31
CA LEU A 61 8.56 -2.10 11.09
C LEU A 61 7.91 -3.40 11.58
N CYS A 62 8.31 -4.53 10.98
CA CYS A 62 7.92 -5.87 11.41
C CYS A 62 9.12 -6.63 11.99
N GLY A 63 9.29 -6.54 13.31
CA GLY A 63 10.47 -7.11 13.99
C GLY A 63 11.76 -6.48 13.48
N ASN A 64 12.71 -7.29 13.03
CA ASN A 64 14.01 -6.83 12.50
C ASN A 64 13.98 -6.53 10.99
N ARG A 65 12.82 -6.61 10.33
CA ARG A 65 12.71 -6.32 8.90
C ARG A 65 12.74 -4.80 8.68
N PRO A 66 13.30 -4.31 7.56
CA PRO A 66 13.38 -2.87 7.27
C PRO A 66 12.02 -2.25 6.89
N THR A 67 10.94 -3.03 6.89
CA THR A 67 9.58 -2.61 6.51
C THR A 67 8.54 -3.55 7.14
N SER A 68 7.25 -3.30 6.88
CA SER A 68 6.12 -4.15 7.28
C SER A 68 5.03 -4.13 6.21
N CYS A 69 4.02 -5.00 6.32
CA CYS A 69 2.90 -5.00 5.37
C CYS A 69 2.13 -3.67 5.38
N SER A 70 2.03 -2.99 6.54
CA SER A 70 1.41 -1.66 6.65
C SER A 70 2.28 -0.56 6.06
N ASP A 71 3.60 -0.62 6.27
CA ASP A 71 4.52 0.33 5.63
C ASP A 71 4.52 0.19 4.10
N GLN A 72 4.52 -1.06 3.60
CA GLN A 72 4.34 -1.32 2.16
C GLN A 72 2.99 -0.85 1.63
N LEU A 73 1.92 -0.81 2.44
CA LEU A 73 0.64 -0.23 2.03
C LEU A 73 0.73 1.30 1.86
N ALA A 74 1.48 1.99 2.72
CA ALA A 74 1.74 3.42 2.53
C ALA A 74 2.47 3.68 1.20
N LYS A 75 3.52 2.90 0.93
CA LYS A 75 4.27 2.97 -0.34
C LYS A 75 3.37 2.64 -1.54
N ALA A 76 2.53 1.62 -1.43
CA ALA A 76 1.58 1.23 -2.49
C ALA A 76 0.58 2.36 -2.79
N ALA A 77 0.02 3.01 -1.77
CA ALA A 77 -0.93 4.11 -1.95
C ALA A 77 -0.29 5.30 -2.68
N ARG A 78 0.94 5.67 -2.31
CA ARG A 78 1.70 6.75 -2.96
C ARG A 78 2.07 6.40 -4.40
N ALA A 79 2.56 5.19 -4.63
CA ALA A 79 2.90 4.71 -5.97
C ALA A 79 1.66 4.69 -6.89
N ALA A 80 0.52 4.21 -6.38
CA ALA A 80 -0.74 4.23 -7.11
C ALA A 80 -1.16 5.66 -7.48
N TYR A 81 -1.02 6.62 -6.55
CA TYR A 81 -1.38 8.01 -6.81
C TYR A 81 -0.49 8.62 -7.89
N ASN A 82 0.83 8.41 -7.82
CA ASN A 82 1.76 8.89 -8.83
C ASN A 82 1.46 8.26 -10.21
N ALA A 83 1.22 6.94 -10.26
CA ALA A 83 0.84 6.24 -11.48
C ALA A 83 -0.52 6.71 -12.04
N SER A 84 -1.44 7.16 -11.19
CA SER A 84 -2.73 7.70 -11.63
C SER A 84 -2.59 9.07 -12.30
N LEU A 85 -1.53 9.82 -11.98
CA LEU A 85 -1.25 11.15 -12.54
C LEU A 85 -0.33 11.08 -13.77
N ASP A 86 0.54 10.09 -13.82
CA ASP A 86 1.50 9.86 -14.89
C ASP A 86 1.52 8.36 -15.29
N PRO A 87 0.98 7.99 -16.46
CA PRO A 87 0.96 6.60 -16.90
C PRO A 87 2.35 6.03 -17.22
N ASP A 88 3.35 6.90 -17.42
CA ASP A 88 4.74 6.49 -17.64
C ASP A 88 5.54 6.40 -16.33
N TYR A 89 4.91 6.69 -15.18
CA TYR A 89 5.52 6.56 -13.87
C TYR A 89 6.01 5.12 -13.65
N ARG A 90 7.30 5.01 -13.33
CA ARG A 90 7.89 3.79 -12.80
C ARG A 90 8.28 4.08 -11.36
N PRO A 91 7.68 3.41 -10.37
CA PRO A 91 8.18 3.54 -9.01
C PRO A 91 9.62 3.04 -9.01
N ASP A 92 10.52 3.86 -8.47
CA ASP A 92 11.84 3.38 -8.09
C ASP A 92 11.59 2.26 -7.07
N PHE A 93 11.76 1.02 -7.51
CA PHE A 93 11.87 -0.09 -6.59
C PHE A 93 13.22 0.12 -5.92
N ASP A 94 13.22 0.86 -4.82
CA ASP A 94 14.42 1.23 -4.05
C ASP A 94 15.42 0.06 -4.06
N GLU A 95 16.57 0.33 -4.67
CA GLU A 95 17.80 -0.45 -4.56
C GLU A 95 18.31 -0.35 -3.11
N ASP A 96 17.66 -1.05 -2.17
CA ASP A 96 18.14 -1.26 -0.80
C ASP A 96 18.33 -2.75 -0.48
#